data_AF-A0A0V1I886-F1
#
_entry.id   AF-A0A0V1I886-F1
#
_cell.length_a   1.000
_cell.length_b   1.000
_cell.length_c   1.000
_cell.angle_alpha   90.00
_cell.angle_beta   90.00
_cell.angle_gamma   90.00
#
_symmetry.space_group_name_H-M   'P 1'
#
loop_
_entity.id
_entity.type
_entity.pdbx_description
1 polymer ?
#
loop_
_entity_poly.entity_id
_entity_poly.type
_entity_poly.pdbx_seq_one_letter_code
_entity_poly.pdbx_strand_id
1 'polypeptide(L)'
;LFKDERVWNAVPEMERRDIFKDVQFYLDKKEKEEARVLRKKNIRALAAILAGMPEVTVETTWREGRKLLAENAAFLNDESLQNMDKEDALIVWEEHIRGLEAEEKAEKEAETLREKRQCRKRREAFQQMLDEMYKMGVLNCHSLWRVLYPTFAKDPRFTEMLGQPGSTPLDLFKFYVMNLKERFDCDKRILKAILKEKKFNVEVETAYEEFLKQVQDDTRTADIPVCNLKQCFEALVERAKSKEKDRMKEESRRKKALQDSFTEIFRKLVPPLEPTSTWEQVRPLVCEDPDFQILTEEEDRIGAFNDFIEYLSVSCSHHHHSHGKKKKKTKRLSPRDDAHDRVSRKKKKKEKSTSSDEEFEKKRKRKPEKDASNMSSDAESGEISEGELERKRRRILKELKKQA
;
A
#
# COMPACT_ATOMS: atom_id res chain seq x y z
N LEU A 1 35.79 19.02 82.84
CA LEU A 1 36.19 17.76 82.19
C LEU A 1 37.71 17.68 82.05
N PHE A 2 38.37 18.50 81.23
CA PHE A 2 39.82 18.40 80.94
C PHE A 2 40.74 19.28 81.81
N LYS A 3 40.31 19.71 83.00
CA LYS A 3 41.01 20.77 83.76
C LYS A 3 42.41 20.35 84.22
N ASP A 4 42.57 19.09 84.59
CA ASP A 4 43.77 18.57 85.24
C ASP A 4 44.69 17.83 84.24
N GLU A 5 44.25 17.67 82.98
CA GLU A 5 45.02 17.04 81.92
C GLU A 5 46.27 17.86 81.53
N ARG A 6 47.44 17.24 81.66
CA ARG A 6 48.72 17.84 81.26
C ARG A 6 48.75 18.30 79.80
N VAL A 7 48.09 17.56 78.90
CA VAL A 7 47.98 17.89 77.47
C VAL A 7 47.05 19.08 77.20
N TRP A 8 45.96 19.21 77.98
CA TRP A 8 45.07 20.37 77.89
C TRP A 8 45.78 21.63 78.38
N ASN A 9 46.52 21.53 79.48
CA ASN A 9 47.22 22.66 80.10
C ASN A 9 48.48 23.12 79.35
N ALA A 10 49.02 22.31 78.43
CA ALA A 10 50.18 22.67 77.61
C ALA A 10 49.88 23.69 76.50
N VAL A 11 48.62 23.82 76.08
CA VAL A 11 48.19 24.71 74.99
C VAL A 11 47.67 26.05 75.56
N PRO A 12 47.89 27.22 74.93
CA PRO A 12 47.26 28.49 75.35
C PRO A 12 45.73 28.48 75.28
N GLU A 13 45.04 29.25 76.14
CA GLU A 13 43.56 29.21 76.24
C GLU A 13 42.83 29.65 74.96
N MET A 14 43.42 30.59 74.19
CA MET A 14 42.91 31.00 72.87
C MET A 14 42.93 29.81 71.90
N GLU A 15 44.09 29.16 71.75
CA GLU A 15 44.28 28.00 70.87
C GLU A 15 43.42 26.81 71.30
N ARG A 16 43.24 26.57 72.61
CA ARG A 16 42.30 25.53 73.11
C ARG A 16 40.88 25.75 72.60
N ARG A 17 40.40 27.01 72.55
CA ARG A 17 39.05 27.32 72.03
C ARG A 17 38.93 27.07 70.54
N ASP A 18 39.95 27.43 69.77
CA ASP A 18 39.90 27.28 68.32
C ASP A 18 40.08 25.81 67.90
N ILE A 19 40.99 25.07 68.53
CA ILE A 19 41.08 23.60 68.39
C ILE A 19 39.76 22.92 68.78
N PHE A 20 39.08 23.36 69.85
CA PHE A 20 37.78 22.81 70.23
C PHE A 20 36.70 23.06 69.17
N LYS A 21 36.64 24.27 68.59
CA LYS A 21 35.73 24.57 67.46
C LYS A 21 36.03 23.72 66.23
N ASP A 22 37.31 23.52 65.91
CA ASP A 22 37.73 22.70 64.76
C ASP A 22 37.37 21.22 64.97
N VAL A 23 37.54 20.70 66.19
CA VAL A 23 37.10 19.35 66.57
C VAL A 23 35.57 19.25 66.52
N GLN A 24 34.82 20.24 67.02
CA GLN A 24 33.36 20.26 66.89
C GLN A 24 32.95 20.25 65.42
N PHE A 25 33.51 21.11 64.57
CA PHE A 25 33.22 21.15 63.14
C PHE A 25 33.58 19.83 62.42
N TYR A 26 34.71 19.22 62.79
CA TYR A 26 35.12 17.92 62.26
C TYR A 26 34.14 16.82 62.65
N LEU A 27 33.71 16.75 63.91
CA LEU A 27 32.73 15.77 64.40
C LEU A 27 31.38 15.98 63.72
N ASP A 28 30.85 17.22 63.71
CA ASP A 28 29.63 17.60 62.99
C ASP A 28 29.66 17.17 61.52
N LYS A 29 30.79 17.37 60.85
CA LYS A 29 30.98 17.01 59.43
C LYS A 29 31.07 15.50 59.25
N LYS A 30 31.75 14.80 60.17
CA LYS A 30 31.90 13.35 60.15
C LYS A 30 30.56 12.65 60.38
N GLU A 31 29.80 13.05 61.40
CA GLU A 31 28.47 12.51 61.70
C GLU A 31 27.50 12.73 60.54
N LYS A 32 27.51 13.91 59.90
CA LYS A 32 26.71 14.20 58.70
C LYS A 32 27.10 13.29 57.52
N GLU A 33 28.38 13.03 57.31
CA GLU A 33 28.83 12.12 56.25
C GLU A 33 28.48 10.66 56.55
N GLU A 34 28.68 10.19 57.79
CA GLU A 34 28.31 8.84 58.22
C GLU A 34 26.79 8.60 58.10
N ALA A 35 25.97 9.58 58.50
CA ALA A 35 24.53 9.54 58.30
C ALA A 35 24.13 9.51 56.81
N ARG A 36 24.83 10.27 55.95
CA ARG A 36 24.59 10.27 54.50
C ARG A 36 24.96 8.93 53.85
N VAL A 37 26.10 8.35 54.24
CA VAL A 37 26.55 7.03 53.78
C VAL A 37 25.57 5.94 54.23
N LEU A 38 25.12 5.97 55.49
CA LEU A 38 24.12 5.04 56.01
C LEU A 38 22.80 5.15 55.27
N ARG A 39 22.29 6.38 55.07
CA ARG A 39 21.09 6.63 54.26
C ARG A 39 21.20 6.05 52.85
N LYS A 40 22.34 6.26 52.17
CA LYS A 40 22.58 5.72 50.82
C LYS A 40 22.65 4.19 50.80
N LYS A 41 23.27 3.57 51.82
CA LYS A 41 23.27 2.11 52.00
C LYS A 41 21.84 1.58 52.19
N ASN A 42 21.05 2.20 53.05
CA ASN A 42 19.70 1.77 53.38
C ASN A 42 18.75 1.89 52.18
N ILE A 43 18.84 2.99 51.42
CA ILE A 43 18.12 3.18 50.14
C ILE A 43 18.41 2.03 49.17
N ARG A 44 19.69 1.71 48.96
CA ARG A 44 20.11 0.62 48.05
C ARG A 44 19.69 -0.76 48.54
N ALA A 45 19.78 -1.01 49.85
CA ALA A 45 19.40 -2.30 50.43
C ALA A 45 17.88 -2.53 50.37
N LEU A 46 17.06 -1.50 50.64
CA LEU A 46 15.60 -1.60 50.42
C LEU A 46 15.26 -1.81 48.94
N ALA A 47 15.92 -1.09 48.02
CA ALA A 47 15.71 -1.27 46.59
C ALA A 47 16.05 -2.70 46.13
N ALA A 48 17.13 -3.30 46.66
CA ALA A 48 17.51 -4.67 46.39
C ALA A 48 16.53 -5.70 46.96
N ILE A 49 15.94 -5.43 48.14
CA ILE A 49 14.86 -6.25 48.71
C ILE A 49 13.63 -6.21 47.82
N LEU A 50 13.17 -5.02 47.40
CA LEU A 50 12.01 -4.86 46.52
C LEU A 50 12.22 -5.54 45.16
N ALA A 51 13.41 -5.40 44.55
CA ALA A 51 13.75 -6.10 43.31
C ALA A 51 13.76 -7.64 43.43
N GLY A 52 13.86 -8.17 44.65
CA GLY A 52 13.79 -9.60 44.94
C GLY A 52 12.39 -10.13 45.30
N MET A 53 11.35 -9.28 45.30
CA MET A 53 9.99 -9.64 45.72
C MET A 53 9.04 -9.76 44.51
N PRO A 54 8.83 -10.97 43.96
CA PRO A 54 7.94 -11.18 42.81
C PRO A 54 6.45 -10.93 43.13
N GLU A 55 6.09 -10.81 44.41
CA GLU A 55 4.73 -10.45 44.85
C GLU A 55 4.40 -8.97 44.63
N VAL A 56 5.41 -8.12 44.42
CA VAL A 56 5.21 -6.69 44.15
C VAL A 56 4.99 -6.49 42.65
N THR A 57 3.78 -6.08 42.28
CA THR A 57 3.36 -5.79 40.92
C THR A 57 3.12 -4.29 40.71
N VAL A 58 2.95 -3.87 39.45
CA VAL A 58 2.59 -2.49 39.06
C VAL A 58 1.36 -1.96 39.81
N GLU A 59 0.37 -2.82 40.09
CA GLU A 59 -0.86 -2.42 40.78
C GLU A 59 -0.76 -2.42 42.31
N THR A 60 0.37 -2.87 42.88
CA THR A 60 0.54 -3.03 44.33
C THR A 60 0.61 -1.68 45.02
N THR A 61 -0.30 -1.42 45.96
CA THR A 61 -0.28 -0.16 46.71
C THR A 61 0.80 -0.17 47.80
N TRP A 62 1.26 1.02 48.21
CA TRP A 62 2.19 1.15 49.34
C TRP A 62 1.70 0.46 50.63
N ARG A 63 0.38 0.37 50.84
CA ARG A 63 -0.18 -0.30 52.02
C ARG A 63 0.09 -1.81 51.98
N GLU A 64 -0.08 -2.43 50.82
CA GLU A 64 0.20 -3.85 50.60
C GLU A 64 1.71 -4.10 50.57
N GLY A 65 2.47 -3.27 49.85
CA GLY A 65 3.93 -3.28 49.84
C GLY A 65 4.54 -3.25 51.24
N ARG A 66 4.06 -2.37 52.12
CA ARG A 66 4.52 -2.29 53.51
C ARG A 66 4.17 -3.55 54.33
N LYS A 67 3.07 -4.23 54.02
CA LYS A 67 2.73 -5.53 54.64
C LYS A 67 3.70 -6.60 54.17
N LEU A 68 3.94 -6.71 52.86
CA LEU A 68 4.87 -7.67 52.27
C LEU A 68 6.32 -7.44 52.77
N LEU A 69 6.75 -6.18 52.91
CA LEU A 69 8.03 -5.83 53.53
C LEU A 69 8.11 -6.25 55.00
N ALA A 70 7.03 -6.08 55.78
CA ALA A 70 6.96 -6.53 57.17
C ALA A 70 6.90 -8.06 57.33
N GLU A 71 6.64 -8.80 56.25
CA GLU A 71 6.71 -10.27 56.18
C GLU A 71 8.08 -10.75 55.64
N ASN A 72 8.90 -9.86 55.08
CA ASN A 72 10.19 -10.19 54.49
C ASN A 72 11.32 -10.24 55.54
N ALA A 73 11.90 -11.42 55.72
CA ALA A 73 12.98 -11.65 56.68
C ALA A 73 14.24 -10.78 56.45
N ALA A 74 14.57 -10.41 55.21
CA ALA A 74 15.71 -9.55 54.91
C ALA A 74 15.49 -8.11 55.39
N PHE A 75 14.24 -7.64 55.38
CA PHE A 75 13.87 -6.32 55.92
C PHE A 75 13.78 -6.35 57.45
N LEU A 76 13.18 -7.40 58.03
CA LEU A 76 13.04 -7.56 59.49
C LEU A 76 14.37 -7.70 60.22
N ASN A 77 15.35 -8.40 59.64
CA ASN A 77 16.66 -8.65 60.26
C ASN A 77 17.63 -7.46 60.20
N ASP A 78 17.33 -6.40 59.44
CA ASP A 78 18.17 -5.20 59.35
C ASP A 78 17.54 -4.04 60.15
N GLU A 79 18.01 -3.87 61.39
CA GLU A 79 17.61 -2.77 62.28
C GLU A 79 17.86 -1.38 61.66
N SER A 80 18.88 -1.24 60.80
CA SER A 80 19.16 0.03 60.13
C SER A 80 18.14 0.35 59.04
N LEU A 81 17.55 -0.68 58.40
CA LEU A 81 16.40 -0.51 57.51
C LEU A 81 15.09 -0.24 58.28
N GLN A 82 14.85 -0.90 59.42
CA GLN A 82 13.67 -0.60 60.25
C GLN A 82 13.65 0.86 60.73
N ASN A 83 14.82 1.40 61.06
CA ASN A 83 15.00 2.78 61.52
C ASN A 83 15.20 3.81 60.39
N MET A 84 15.01 3.44 59.11
CA MET A 84 15.18 4.38 58.00
C MET A 84 14.07 5.46 57.96
N ASP A 85 14.37 6.59 57.31
CA ASP A 85 13.38 7.64 57.07
C ASP A 85 12.21 7.12 56.23
N LYS A 86 10.98 7.36 56.69
CA LYS A 86 9.74 6.96 56.02
C LYS A 86 9.59 7.68 54.67
N GLU A 87 10.14 8.88 54.52
CA GLU A 87 10.19 9.57 53.23
C GLU A 87 11.10 8.83 52.24
N ASP A 88 12.23 8.28 52.69
CA ASP A 88 13.12 7.51 51.81
C ASP A 88 12.54 6.15 51.44
N ALA A 89 11.89 5.47 52.37
CA ALA A 89 11.20 4.21 52.09
C ALA A 89 10.10 4.39 51.02
N LEU A 90 9.36 5.50 51.09
CA LEU A 90 8.37 5.89 50.08
C LEU A 90 8.99 6.23 48.72
N ILE A 91 10.12 6.95 48.68
CA ILE A 91 10.78 7.29 47.42
C ILE A 91 11.33 6.04 46.73
N VAL A 92 11.96 5.13 47.49
CA VAL A 92 12.47 3.85 46.97
C VAL A 92 11.33 2.97 46.44
N TRP A 93 10.19 2.96 47.13
CA TRP A 93 8.98 2.28 46.64
C TRP A 93 8.43 2.91 45.35
N GLU A 94 8.30 4.23 45.29
CA GLU A 94 7.83 4.96 44.10
C GLU A 94 8.74 4.69 42.89
N GLU A 95 10.06 4.67 43.11
CA GLU A 95 11.05 4.38 42.08
C GLU A 95 10.98 2.92 41.60
N HIS A 96 10.78 1.96 42.51
CA HIS A 96 10.60 0.56 42.18
C HIS A 96 9.32 0.30 41.36
N ILE A 97 8.16 0.81 41.81
CA ILE A 97 6.89 0.67 41.07
C ILE A 97 6.99 1.33 39.69
N ARG A 98 7.59 2.51 39.58
CA ARG A 98 7.85 3.18 38.30
C ARG A 98 8.79 2.37 37.39
N GLY A 99 9.75 1.65 37.97
CA GLY A 99 10.60 0.69 37.26
C GLY A 99 9.77 -0.43 36.63
N LEU A 100 8.88 -1.05 37.42
CA LEU A 100 7.95 -2.08 36.94
C LEU A 100 6.98 -1.55 35.87
N GLU A 101 6.43 -0.35 36.03
CA GLU A 101 5.60 0.32 35.01
C GLU A 101 6.36 0.52 33.69
N ALA A 102 7.63 0.94 33.78
CA ALA A 102 8.47 1.16 32.61
C ALA A 102 8.83 -0.16 31.90
N GLU A 103 9.09 -1.23 32.66
CA GLU A 103 9.37 -2.56 32.13
C GLU A 103 8.14 -3.19 31.47
N GLU A 104 6.97 -3.18 32.13
CA GLU A 104 5.72 -3.69 31.58
C GLU A 104 5.31 -2.93 30.30
N LYS A 105 5.49 -1.61 30.30
CA LYS A 105 5.29 -0.79 29.10
C LYS A 105 6.28 -1.13 27.99
N ALA A 106 7.56 -1.31 28.31
CA ALA A 106 8.58 -1.70 27.34
C ALA A 106 8.32 -3.09 26.75
N GLU A 107 7.81 -4.04 27.55
CA GLU A 107 7.40 -5.35 27.07
C GLU A 107 6.19 -5.26 26.14
N LYS A 108 5.13 -4.51 26.50
CA LYS A 108 3.98 -4.25 25.62
C LYS A 108 4.39 -3.56 24.30
N GLU A 109 5.29 -2.58 24.36
CA GLU A 109 5.85 -1.93 23.16
C GLU A 109 6.67 -2.92 22.31
N ALA A 110 7.49 -3.77 22.93
CA ALA A 110 8.25 -4.82 22.26
C ALA A 110 7.35 -5.88 21.62
N GLU A 111 6.27 -6.31 22.30
CA GLU A 111 5.28 -7.25 21.79
C GLU A 111 4.56 -6.68 20.56
N THR A 112 3.97 -5.48 20.66
CA THR A 112 3.30 -4.89 19.49
C THR A 112 4.27 -4.65 18.32
N LEU A 113 5.57 -4.40 18.58
CA LEU A 113 6.59 -4.33 17.54
C LEU A 113 6.95 -5.70 16.94
N ARG A 114 6.99 -6.77 17.76
CA ARG A 114 7.12 -8.16 17.29
C ARG A 114 5.94 -8.55 16.39
N GLU A 115 4.71 -8.26 16.79
CA GLU A 115 3.50 -8.50 16.00
C GLU A 115 3.50 -7.74 14.66
N LYS A 116 3.79 -6.42 14.69
CA LYS A 116 3.93 -5.60 13.47
C LYS A 116 4.99 -6.16 12.53
N ARG A 117 6.11 -6.65 13.07
CA ARG A 117 7.18 -7.32 12.30
C ARG A 117 6.71 -8.66 11.72
N GLN A 118 5.97 -9.47 12.46
CA GLN A 118 5.38 -10.71 11.93
C GLN A 118 4.37 -10.44 10.81
N CYS A 119 3.47 -9.47 10.98
CA CYS A 119 2.52 -9.09 9.94
C CYS A 119 3.23 -8.64 8.66
N ARG A 120 4.32 -7.88 8.79
CA ARG A 120 5.15 -7.52 7.62
C ARG A 120 5.80 -8.75 6.98
N LYS A 121 6.41 -9.65 7.75
CA LYS A 121 7.01 -10.89 7.24
C LYS A 121 6.01 -11.78 6.49
N ARG A 122 4.78 -11.92 7.00
CA ARG A 122 3.74 -12.74 6.35
C ARG A 122 3.23 -12.09 5.05
N ARG A 123 3.15 -10.76 4.99
CA ARG A 123 2.95 -10.02 3.72
C ARG A 123 4.12 -10.21 2.75
N GLU A 124 5.37 -10.12 3.21
CA GLU A 124 6.58 -10.36 2.41
C GLU A 124 6.58 -11.81 1.85
N ALA A 125 6.18 -12.81 2.64
CA ALA A 125 6.08 -14.21 2.21
C ALA A 125 4.99 -14.45 1.15
N PHE A 126 3.80 -13.85 1.31
CA PHE A 126 2.76 -13.88 0.27
C PHE A 126 3.22 -13.16 -1.00
N GLN A 127 3.95 -12.05 -0.86
CA GLN A 127 4.51 -11.33 -2.01
C GLN A 127 5.55 -12.16 -2.76
N GLN A 128 6.39 -12.92 -2.04
CA GLN A 128 7.35 -13.87 -2.60
C GLN A 128 6.66 -15.02 -3.34
N MET A 129 5.53 -15.54 -2.83
CA MET A 129 4.71 -16.53 -3.54
C MET A 129 4.19 -15.99 -4.88
N LEU A 130 3.78 -14.72 -4.95
CA LEU A 130 3.39 -14.09 -6.21
C LEU A 130 4.57 -14.01 -7.19
N ASP A 131 5.77 -13.67 -6.73
CA ASP A 131 6.99 -13.67 -7.56
C ASP A 131 7.38 -15.07 -8.05
N GLU A 132 7.22 -16.11 -7.24
CA GLU A 132 7.39 -17.51 -7.65
C GLU A 132 6.39 -17.90 -8.75
N MET A 133 5.10 -17.61 -8.56
CA MET A 133 4.07 -17.91 -9.55
C MET A 133 4.23 -17.10 -10.85
N TYR A 134 4.80 -15.90 -10.78
CA TYR A 134 5.16 -15.10 -11.95
C TYR A 134 6.34 -15.73 -12.72
N LYS A 135 7.40 -16.15 -12.01
CA LYS A 135 8.55 -16.86 -12.61
C LYS A 135 8.15 -18.19 -13.23
N MET A 136 7.19 -18.91 -12.65
CA MET A 136 6.61 -20.13 -13.22
C MET A 136 5.65 -19.88 -14.40
N GLY A 137 5.35 -18.62 -14.74
CA GLY A 137 4.42 -18.25 -15.82
C GLY A 137 2.93 -18.48 -15.52
N VAL A 138 2.59 -18.92 -14.30
CA VAL A 138 1.20 -19.15 -13.85
C VAL A 138 0.48 -17.81 -13.58
N LEU A 139 1.23 -16.80 -13.13
CA LEU A 139 0.77 -15.45 -12.88
C LEU A 139 1.29 -14.50 -13.98
N ASN A 140 0.43 -13.61 -14.48
CA ASN A 140 0.77 -12.54 -15.42
C ASN A 140 -0.14 -11.30 -15.23
N CYS A 141 0.07 -10.24 -16.01
CA CYS A 141 -0.66 -8.98 -15.92
C CYS A 141 -2.16 -9.04 -16.29
N HIS A 142 -2.64 -10.17 -16.81
CA HIS A 142 -4.06 -10.45 -17.11
C HIS A 142 -4.67 -11.52 -16.19
N SER A 143 -3.90 -12.10 -15.27
CA SER A 143 -4.39 -13.14 -14.35
C SER A 143 -5.52 -12.63 -13.46
N LEU A 144 -6.54 -13.48 -13.26
CA LEU A 144 -7.72 -13.16 -12.45
C LEU A 144 -7.63 -13.86 -11.08
N TRP A 145 -7.95 -13.14 -10.01
CA TRP A 145 -7.97 -13.67 -8.64
C TRP A 145 -8.75 -15.00 -8.53
N ARG A 146 -9.96 -15.06 -9.11
CA ARG A 146 -10.82 -16.26 -9.09
C ARG A 146 -10.14 -17.50 -9.70
N VAL A 147 -9.25 -17.32 -10.67
CA VAL A 147 -8.55 -18.42 -11.36
C VAL A 147 -7.39 -18.95 -10.53
N LEU A 148 -6.69 -18.06 -9.80
CA LEU A 148 -5.51 -18.42 -9.00
C LEU A 148 -5.83 -18.71 -7.52
N TYR A 149 -7.01 -18.32 -7.04
CA TYR A 149 -7.48 -18.61 -5.68
C TYR A 149 -7.40 -20.10 -5.28
N PRO A 150 -7.75 -21.09 -6.13
CA PRO A 150 -7.57 -22.52 -5.79
C PRO A 150 -6.11 -22.96 -5.62
N THR A 151 -5.15 -22.17 -6.13
CA THR A 151 -3.71 -22.37 -5.89
C THR A 151 -3.28 -21.65 -4.61
N PHE A 152 -3.68 -20.37 -4.45
CA PHE A 152 -3.38 -19.60 -3.23
C PHE A 152 -3.92 -20.28 -1.97
N ALA A 153 -5.16 -20.80 -1.99
CA ALA A 153 -5.80 -21.45 -0.85
C ALA A 153 -5.11 -22.77 -0.40
N LYS A 154 -4.17 -23.31 -1.18
CA LYS A 154 -3.37 -24.49 -0.82
C LYS A 154 -2.01 -24.13 -0.21
N ASP A 155 -1.54 -22.89 -0.36
CA ASP A 155 -0.25 -22.45 0.14
C ASP A 155 -0.40 -21.91 1.58
N PRO A 156 0.39 -22.40 2.57
CA PRO A 156 0.34 -21.90 3.94
C PRO A 156 0.52 -20.38 4.06
N ARG A 157 1.33 -19.76 3.17
CA ARG A 157 1.62 -18.32 3.17
C ARG A 157 0.38 -17.46 2.92
N PHE A 158 -0.61 -17.98 2.18
CA PHE A 158 -1.90 -17.31 2.03
C PHE A 158 -2.71 -17.38 3.33
N THR A 159 -2.84 -18.57 3.92
CA THR A 159 -3.59 -18.79 5.17
C THR A 159 -3.02 -17.98 6.33
N GLU A 160 -1.70 -17.94 6.47
CA GLU A 160 -0.98 -17.16 7.48
C GLU A 160 -1.22 -15.63 7.38
N MET A 161 -1.51 -15.13 6.18
CA MET A 161 -1.81 -13.73 5.90
C MET A 161 -3.27 -13.35 6.20
N LEU A 162 -4.17 -14.33 6.35
CA LEU A 162 -5.58 -14.06 6.69
C LEU A 162 -5.70 -13.46 8.11
N GLY A 163 -6.70 -12.59 8.30
CA GLY A 163 -6.96 -11.92 9.58
C GLY A 163 -5.98 -10.80 9.96
N GLN A 164 -4.95 -10.54 9.17
CA GLN A 164 -3.97 -9.49 9.49
C GLN A 164 -4.49 -8.07 9.22
N PRO A 165 -4.13 -7.08 10.07
CA PRO A 165 -4.50 -5.69 9.84
C PRO A 165 -3.73 -5.07 8.66
N GLY A 166 -4.44 -4.32 7.82
CA GLY A 166 -3.89 -3.64 6.64
C GLY A 166 -4.34 -4.29 5.33
N SER A 167 -3.45 -4.30 4.33
CA SER A 167 -3.76 -4.82 2.99
C SER A 167 -4.05 -6.32 3.01
N THR A 168 -5.19 -6.71 2.42
CA THR A 168 -5.61 -8.11 2.31
C THR A 168 -4.80 -8.85 1.23
N PRO A 169 -4.82 -10.19 1.18
CA PRO A 169 -4.17 -10.95 0.11
C PRO A 169 -4.67 -10.56 -1.29
N LEU A 170 -5.96 -10.21 -1.40
CA LEU A 170 -6.56 -9.70 -2.63
C LEU A 170 -6.00 -8.33 -3.02
N ASP A 171 -5.71 -7.45 -2.06
CA ASP A 171 -5.17 -6.13 -2.36
C ASP A 171 -3.71 -6.22 -2.78
N LEU A 172 -2.88 -7.02 -2.10
CA LEU A 172 -1.51 -7.29 -2.54
C LEU A 172 -1.48 -7.89 -3.95
N PHE A 173 -2.37 -8.84 -4.26
CA PHE A 173 -2.52 -9.37 -5.61
C PHE A 173 -2.92 -8.29 -6.63
N LYS A 174 -3.91 -7.44 -6.33
CA LYS A 174 -4.32 -6.34 -7.23
C LYS A 174 -3.17 -5.38 -7.50
N PHE A 175 -2.43 -4.96 -6.45
CA PHE A 175 -1.27 -4.10 -6.60
C PHE A 175 -0.18 -4.77 -7.43
N TYR A 176 0.07 -6.06 -7.22
CA TYR A 176 1.07 -6.81 -7.98
C TYR A 176 0.70 -6.92 -9.47
N VAL A 177 -0.55 -7.30 -9.79
CA VAL A 177 -1.04 -7.39 -11.17
C VAL A 177 -1.07 -6.01 -11.85
N MET A 178 -1.42 -4.95 -11.11
CA MET A 178 -1.34 -3.57 -11.60
C MET A 178 0.10 -3.18 -11.96
N ASN A 179 1.07 -3.46 -11.08
CA ASN A 179 2.49 -3.19 -11.31
C ASN A 179 3.09 -4.07 -12.42
N LEU A 180 2.60 -5.30 -12.63
CA LEU A 180 2.94 -6.11 -13.80
C LEU A 180 2.37 -5.51 -15.09
N LYS A 181 1.14 -4.98 -15.05
CA LYS A 181 0.49 -4.36 -16.22
C LYS A 181 1.18 -3.06 -16.63
N GLU A 182 1.56 -2.22 -15.68
CA GLU A 182 2.30 -0.99 -15.95
C GLU A 182 3.66 -1.29 -16.61
N ARG A 183 4.42 -2.25 -16.05
CA ARG A 183 5.67 -2.73 -16.66
C ARG A 183 5.44 -3.28 -18.07
N PHE A 184 4.47 -4.17 -18.25
CA PHE A 184 4.11 -4.71 -19.57
C PHE A 184 3.73 -3.63 -20.60
N ASP A 185 2.96 -2.61 -20.21
CA ASP A 185 2.61 -1.51 -21.12
C ASP A 185 3.82 -0.63 -21.48
N CYS A 186 4.83 -0.52 -20.61
CA CYS A 186 6.11 0.10 -20.92
C CYS A 186 6.96 -0.76 -21.87
N ASP A 187 7.17 -2.05 -21.56
CA ASP A 187 7.89 -3.02 -22.41
C ASP A 187 7.29 -3.05 -23.82
N LYS A 188 5.96 -3.10 -23.91
CA LYS A 188 5.20 -3.10 -25.17
C LYS A 188 5.36 -1.82 -25.97
N ARG A 189 5.67 -0.68 -25.35
CA ARG A 189 6.02 0.58 -26.06
C ARG A 189 7.45 0.50 -26.60
N ILE A 190 8.39 -0.02 -25.81
CA ILE A 190 9.80 -0.21 -26.21
C ILE A 190 9.86 -1.14 -27.42
N LEU A 191 9.25 -2.33 -27.34
CA LEU A 191 9.23 -3.30 -28.44
C LEU A 191 8.61 -2.71 -29.71
N LYS A 192 7.49 -1.97 -29.59
CA LYS A 192 6.88 -1.28 -30.75
C LYS A 192 7.76 -0.18 -31.35
N ALA A 193 8.60 0.49 -30.55
CA ALA A 193 9.55 1.47 -31.05
C ALA A 193 10.66 0.78 -31.86
N ILE A 194 11.25 -0.29 -31.31
CA ILE A 194 12.28 -1.11 -31.99
C ILE A 194 11.76 -1.65 -33.32
N LEU A 195 10.57 -2.29 -33.35
CA LEU A 195 9.98 -2.81 -34.58
C LEU A 195 9.75 -1.71 -35.63
N LYS A 196 9.33 -0.51 -35.20
CA LYS A 196 9.12 0.65 -36.09
C LYS A 196 10.44 1.17 -36.65
N GLU A 197 11.50 1.22 -35.84
CA GLU A 197 12.84 1.64 -36.25
C GLU A 197 13.46 0.64 -37.26
N LYS A 198 13.36 -0.67 -36.97
CA LYS A 198 13.76 -1.75 -37.89
C LYS A 198 12.79 -1.96 -39.07
N LYS A 199 11.71 -1.19 -39.17
CA LYS A 199 10.63 -1.28 -40.19
C LYS A 199 10.00 -2.68 -40.32
N PHE A 200 10.03 -3.47 -39.25
CA PHE A 200 9.46 -4.82 -39.24
C PHE A 200 7.96 -4.77 -38.91
N ASN A 201 7.14 -5.37 -39.78
CA ASN A 201 5.70 -5.52 -39.56
C ASN A 201 5.41 -6.98 -39.17
N VAL A 202 4.64 -7.18 -38.10
CA VAL A 202 4.20 -8.52 -37.69
C VAL A 202 2.90 -8.84 -38.42
N GLU A 203 2.91 -9.96 -39.13
CA GLU A 203 1.78 -10.48 -39.90
C GLU A 203 1.20 -11.73 -39.21
N VAL A 204 0.21 -12.38 -39.83
CA VAL A 204 -0.48 -13.54 -39.23
C VAL A 204 0.41 -14.78 -39.19
N GLU A 205 1.32 -14.91 -40.15
CA GLU A 205 2.19 -16.07 -40.36
C GLU A 205 3.62 -15.88 -39.83
N THR A 206 3.97 -14.67 -39.35
CA THR A 206 5.29 -14.35 -38.78
C THR A 206 5.63 -15.32 -37.65
N ALA A 207 6.84 -15.90 -37.68
CA ALA A 207 7.29 -16.82 -36.64
C ALA A 207 7.83 -16.09 -35.40
N TYR A 208 7.82 -16.76 -34.23
CA TYR A 208 8.31 -16.13 -33.00
C TYR A 208 9.83 -15.92 -33.01
N GLU A 209 10.56 -16.82 -33.67
CA GLU A 209 12.01 -16.75 -33.87
C GLU A 209 12.41 -15.56 -34.74
N GLU A 210 11.58 -15.20 -35.73
CA GLU A 210 11.80 -14.02 -36.57
C GLU A 210 11.61 -12.74 -35.76
N PHE A 211 10.54 -12.66 -34.96
CA PHE A 211 10.34 -11.55 -34.03
C PHE A 211 11.52 -11.44 -33.06
N LEU A 212 11.95 -12.54 -32.41
CA LEU A 212 13.06 -12.53 -31.47
C LEU A 212 14.35 -11.99 -32.09
N LYS A 213 14.74 -12.45 -33.30
CA LYS A 213 15.89 -11.89 -34.02
C LYS A 213 15.80 -10.37 -34.22
N GLN A 214 14.59 -9.82 -34.41
CA GLN A 214 14.43 -8.38 -34.57
C GLN A 214 14.52 -7.60 -33.25
N VAL A 215 14.18 -8.17 -32.10
CA VAL A 215 14.22 -7.43 -30.82
C VAL A 215 15.43 -7.75 -29.93
N GLN A 216 15.94 -8.98 -29.91
CA GLN A 216 16.98 -9.44 -28.98
C GLN A 216 18.32 -8.68 -29.10
N ASP A 217 18.65 -8.18 -30.29
CA ASP A 217 19.91 -7.46 -30.55
C ASP A 217 19.89 -6.02 -30.01
N ASP A 218 18.74 -5.53 -29.54
CA ASP A 218 18.56 -4.17 -29.06
C ASP A 218 18.74 -4.09 -27.54
N THR A 219 19.66 -3.23 -27.08
CA THR A 219 20.00 -3.08 -25.66
C THR A 219 18.82 -2.68 -24.78
N ARG A 220 17.78 -2.04 -25.34
CA ARG A 220 16.54 -1.69 -24.63
C ARG A 220 15.69 -2.91 -24.26
N THR A 221 16.04 -4.11 -24.73
CA THR A 221 15.30 -5.36 -24.44
C THR A 221 15.94 -6.23 -23.38
N ALA A 222 17.17 -5.91 -22.94
CA ALA A 222 17.91 -6.72 -21.97
C ALA A 222 17.16 -6.93 -20.64
N ASP A 223 16.43 -5.91 -20.18
CA ASP A 223 15.64 -5.96 -18.94
C ASP A 223 14.20 -6.48 -19.14
N ILE A 224 13.77 -6.77 -20.37
CA ILE A 224 12.39 -7.19 -20.68
C ILE A 224 12.24 -8.70 -20.43
N PRO A 225 11.33 -9.14 -19.53
CA PRO A 225 11.12 -10.57 -19.26
C PRO A 225 10.70 -11.36 -20.51
N VAL A 226 11.20 -12.58 -20.66
CA VAL A 226 10.86 -13.48 -21.78
C VAL A 226 9.35 -13.73 -21.90
N CYS A 227 8.64 -13.80 -20.77
CA CYS A 227 7.17 -13.91 -20.76
C CYS A 227 6.48 -12.65 -21.34
N ASN A 228 7.05 -11.47 -21.14
CA ASN A 228 6.53 -10.21 -21.68
C ASN A 228 6.85 -10.09 -23.19
N LEU A 229 8.02 -10.56 -23.65
CA LEU A 229 8.35 -10.68 -25.08
C LEU A 229 7.32 -11.55 -25.80
N LYS A 230 7.04 -12.75 -25.27
CA LYS A 230 6.05 -13.68 -25.84
C LYS A 230 4.64 -13.09 -25.85
N GLN A 231 4.16 -12.54 -24.73
CA GLN A 231 2.84 -11.91 -24.65
C GLN A 231 2.71 -10.68 -25.55
N CYS A 232 3.80 -9.92 -25.78
CA CYS A 232 3.80 -8.81 -26.72
C CYS A 232 3.70 -9.29 -28.16
N PHE A 233 4.42 -10.35 -28.53
CA PHE A 233 4.33 -10.98 -29.85
C PHE A 233 2.93 -11.54 -30.12
N GLU A 234 2.36 -12.32 -29.19
CA GLU A 234 0.99 -12.83 -29.28
C GLU A 234 -0.03 -11.70 -29.49
N ALA A 235 0.11 -10.60 -28.74
CA ALA A 235 -0.75 -9.42 -28.89
C ALA A 235 -0.52 -8.60 -30.19
N LEU A 236 0.61 -8.80 -30.89
CA LEU A 236 0.86 -8.22 -32.22
C LEU A 236 0.28 -9.11 -33.33
N VAL A 237 0.48 -10.42 -33.25
CA VAL A 237 -0.11 -11.41 -34.17
C VAL A 237 -1.64 -11.38 -34.09
N GLU A 238 -2.23 -11.31 -32.89
CA GLU A 238 -3.69 -11.19 -32.75
C GLU A 238 -4.23 -9.88 -33.32
N ARG A 239 -3.44 -8.80 -33.25
CA ARG A 239 -3.78 -7.53 -33.92
C ARG A 239 -3.67 -7.65 -35.44
N ALA A 240 -2.73 -8.42 -35.98
CA ALA A 240 -2.65 -8.71 -37.41
C ALA A 240 -3.87 -9.53 -37.87
N LYS A 241 -4.22 -10.61 -37.15
CA LYS A 241 -5.40 -11.44 -37.40
C LYS A 241 -6.70 -10.63 -37.39
N SER A 242 -6.86 -9.74 -36.40
CA SER A 242 -8.03 -8.86 -36.30
C SER A 242 -8.13 -7.89 -37.49
N LYS A 243 -7.02 -7.25 -37.89
CA LYS A 243 -6.97 -6.40 -39.10
C LYS A 243 -7.32 -7.17 -40.36
N GLU A 244 -6.76 -8.37 -40.54
CA GLU A 244 -7.01 -9.20 -41.73
C GLU A 244 -8.48 -9.61 -41.83
N LYS A 245 -9.05 -10.03 -40.70
CA LYS A 245 -10.48 -10.36 -40.58
C LYS A 245 -11.38 -9.16 -40.86
N ASP A 246 -10.97 -7.95 -40.47
CA ASP A 246 -11.74 -6.74 -40.75
C ASP A 246 -11.58 -6.28 -42.21
N ARG A 247 -10.40 -6.44 -42.83
CA ARG A 247 -10.18 -6.24 -44.27
C ARG A 247 -11.06 -7.20 -45.10
N MET A 248 -11.05 -8.49 -44.78
CA MET A 248 -11.91 -9.50 -45.42
C MET A 248 -13.41 -9.16 -45.30
N LYS A 249 -13.87 -8.65 -44.14
CA LYS A 249 -15.26 -8.17 -43.99
C LYS A 249 -15.53 -6.92 -44.82
N GLU A 250 -14.59 -6.00 -44.92
CA GLU A 250 -14.73 -4.77 -45.71
C GLU A 250 -14.78 -5.09 -47.22
N GLU A 251 -13.93 -5.99 -47.70
CA GLU A 251 -13.96 -6.52 -49.07
C GLU A 251 -15.25 -7.28 -49.36
N SER A 252 -15.69 -8.17 -48.45
CA SER A 252 -16.98 -8.85 -48.57
C SER A 252 -18.18 -7.88 -48.62
N ARG A 253 -18.17 -6.83 -47.79
CA ARG A 253 -19.18 -5.76 -47.82
C ARG A 253 -19.11 -4.96 -49.11
N ARG A 254 -17.92 -4.67 -49.63
CA ARG A 254 -17.73 -3.92 -50.88
C ARG A 254 -18.20 -4.74 -52.09
N LYS A 255 -17.87 -6.03 -52.16
CA LYS A 255 -18.38 -6.95 -53.18
C LYS A 255 -19.91 -7.04 -53.12
N LYS A 256 -20.48 -7.24 -51.93
CA LYS A 256 -21.93 -7.27 -51.77
C LYS A 256 -22.60 -5.94 -52.16
N ALA A 257 -22.06 -4.80 -51.76
CA ALA A 257 -22.62 -3.50 -52.14
C ALA A 257 -22.59 -3.27 -53.65
N LEU A 258 -21.55 -3.75 -54.34
CA LEU A 258 -21.47 -3.72 -55.81
C LEU A 258 -22.52 -4.64 -56.45
N GLN A 259 -22.69 -5.86 -55.94
CA GLN A 259 -23.74 -6.79 -56.38
C GLN A 259 -25.16 -6.21 -56.11
N ASP A 260 -25.39 -5.59 -54.96
CA ASP A 260 -26.67 -4.96 -54.61
C ASP A 260 -26.99 -3.76 -55.54
N SER A 261 -25.97 -2.95 -55.89
CA SER A 261 -26.11 -1.85 -56.85
C SER A 261 -26.38 -2.35 -58.27
N PHE A 262 -25.65 -3.39 -58.69
CA PHE A 262 -25.87 -4.06 -59.98
C PHE A 262 -27.29 -4.68 -60.08
N THR A 263 -27.76 -5.31 -59.00
CA THR A 263 -29.12 -5.86 -58.89
C THR A 263 -30.20 -4.78 -58.95
N GLU A 264 -29.90 -3.57 -58.46
CA GLU A 264 -30.80 -2.42 -58.52
C GLU A 264 -31.03 -1.92 -59.97
N ILE A 265 -30.10 -2.16 -60.90
CA ILE A 265 -30.33 -1.92 -62.34
C ILE A 265 -31.49 -2.79 -62.83
N PHE A 266 -31.47 -4.09 -62.54
CA PHE A 266 -32.52 -5.04 -62.96
C PHE A 266 -33.90 -4.66 -62.43
N ARG A 267 -33.99 -4.06 -61.23
CA ARG A 267 -35.25 -3.54 -60.66
C ARG A 267 -35.81 -2.31 -61.40
N LYS A 268 -34.97 -1.60 -62.16
CA LYS A 268 -35.33 -0.35 -62.87
C LYS A 268 -35.53 -0.53 -64.37
N LEU A 269 -35.25 -1.73 -64.91
CA LEU A 269 -35.47 -2.03 -66.33
C LEU A 269 -36.96 -1.91 -66.71
N VAL A 270 -37.20 -1.38 -67.90
CA VAL A 270 -38.52 -1.27 -68.53
C VAL A 270 -38.41 -1.80 -69.96
N PRO A 271 -39.11 -2.87 -70.34
CA PRO A 271 -40.03 -3.69 -69.53
C PRO A 271 -39.35 -4.38 -68.32
N PRO A 272 -40.11 -4.71 -67.25
CA PRO A 272 -39.60 -5.53 -66.15
C PRO A 272 -39.13 -6.90 -66.64
N LEU A 273 -38.10 -7.46 -65.98
CA LEU A 273 -37.63 -8.81 -66.29
C LEU A 273 -38.65 -9.87 -65.88
N GLU A 274 -38.80 -10.90 -66.72
CA GLU A 274 -39.65 -12.05 -66.44
C GLU A 274 -38.80 -13.23 -65.92
N PRO A 275 -39.35 -14.17 -65.15
CA PRO A 275 -38.60 -15.35 -64.67
C PRO A 275 -38.06 -16.27 -65.77
N THR A 276 -38.44 -16.04 -67.04
CA THR A 276 -37.98 -16.75 -68.24
C THR A 276 -36.97 -15.95 -69.08
N SER A 277 -36.60 -14.72 -68.68
CA SER A 277 -35.59 -13.93 -69.37
C SER A 277 -34.21 -14.58 -69.28
N THR A 278 -33.46 -14.61 -70.38
CA THR A 278 -32.08 -15.16 -70.38
C THR A 278 -31.03 -14.05 -70.28
N TRP A 279 -29.83 -14.38 -69.80
CA TRP A 279 -28.74 -13.41 -69.64
C TRP A 279 -28.38 -12.71 -70.96
N GLU A 280 -28.40 -13.44 -72.08
CA GLU A 280 -28.08 -12.93 -73.41
C GLU A 280 -29.06 -11.85 -73.90
N GLN A 281 -30.31 -11.87 -73.41
CA GLN A 281 -31.34 -10.88 -73.73
C GLN A 281 -31.22 -9.61 -72.88
N VAL A 282 -30.78 -9.76 -71.63
CA VAL A 282 -30.71 -8.66 -70.65
C VAL A 282 -29.38 -7.93 -70.72
N ARG A 283 -28.28 -8.63 -70.99
CA ARG A 283 -26.92 -8.08 -71.10
C ARG A 283 -26.79 -6.86 -72.01
N PRO A 284 -27.41 -6.78 -73.20
CA PRO A 284 -27.36 -5.58 -74.05
C PRO A 284 -28.15 -4.37 -73.50
N LEU A 285 -29.06 -4.58 -72.54
CA LEU A 285 -29.89 -3.53 -71.94
C LEU A 285 -29.20 -2.88 -70.73
N VAL A 286 -28.24 -3.58 -70.10
CA VAL A 286 -27.51 -3.12 -68.91
C VAL A 286 -26.06 -2.73 -69.19
N CYS A 287 -25.52 -3.00 -70.39
CA CYS A 287 -24.08 -2.82 -70.65
C CYS A 287 -23.59 -1.36 -70.69
N GLU A 288 -24.48 -0.40 -70.90
CA GLU A 288 -24.15 1.04 -70.86
C GLU A 288 -24.13 1.61 -69.43
N ASP A 289 -24.63 0.87 -68.43
CA ASP A 289 -24.73 1.35 -67.06
C ASP A 289 -23.35 1.34 -66.34
N PRO A 290 -22.98 2.42 -65.62
CA PRO A 290 -21.74 2.45 -64.84
C PRO A 290 -21.57 1.28 -63.86
N ASP A 291 -22.64 0.81 -63.22
CA ASP A 291 -22.55 -0.27 -62.23
C ASP A 291 -22.29 -1.64 -62.89
N PHE A 292 -22.73 -1.85 -64.14
CA PHE A 292 -22.33 -3.01 -64.96
C PHE A 292 -20.84 -2.96 -65.34
N GLN A 293 -20.31 -1.76 -65.61
CA GLN A 293 -18.92 -1.57 -66.01
C GLN A 293 -17.94 -1.72 -64.83
N ILE A 294 -18.37 -1.38 -63.60
CA ILE A 294 -17.55 -1.52 -62.38
C ILE A 294 -17.42 -3.01 -61.96
N LEU A 295 -18.46 -3.82 -62.16
CA LEU A 295 -18.39 -5.27 -61.92
C LEU A 295 -17.73 -5.95 -63.13
N THR A 296 -16.42 -6.15 -63.11
CA THR A 296 -15.64 -6.61 -64.29
C THR A 296 -15.83 -8.08 -64.65
N GLU A 297 -16.03 -8.95 -63.66
CA GLU A 297 -16.10 -10.40 -63.84
C GLU A 297 -17.47 -10.82 -64.39
N GLU A 298 -17.48 -11.48 -65.55
CA GLU A 298 -18.73 -11.94 -66.18
C GLU A 298 -19.41 -13.04 -65.36
N GLU A 299 -18.66 -13.85 -64.60
CA GLU A 299 -19.20 -14.85 -63.66
C GLU A 299 -19.98 -14.19 -62.51
N ASP A 300 -19.46 -13.10 -61.91
CA ASP A 300 -20.16 -12.36 -60.86
C ASP A 300 -21.43 -11.66 -61.42
N ARG A 301 -21.40 -11.19 -62.68
CA ARG A 301 -22.57 -10.62 -63.36
C ARG A 301 -23.67 -11.66 -63.57
N ILE A 302 -23.33 -12.84 -64.09
CA ILE A 302 -24.26 -13.95 -64.33
C ILE A 302 -24.82 -14.47 -63.00
N GLY A 303 -23.98 -14.58 -61.96
CA GLY A 303 -24.42 -14.96 -60.61
C GLY A 303 -25.49 -13.99 -60.07
N ALA A 304 -25.20 -12.69 -60.06
CA ALA A 304 -26.14 -11.68 -59.58
C ALA A 304 -27.44 -11.61 -60.41
N PHE A 305 -27.37 -11.89 -61.71
CA PHE A 305 -28.56 -12.03 -62.57
C PHE A 305 -29.40 -13.26 -62.19
N ASN A 306 -28.78 -14.43 -62.03
CA ASN A 306 -29.48 -15.66 -61.63
C ASN A 306 -30.11 -15.53 -60.24
N ASP A 307 -29.40 -14.94 -59.27
CA ASP A 307 -29.93 -14.61 -57.93
C ASP A 307 -31.17 -13.69 -58.02
N PHE A 308 -31.19 -12.75 -58.98
CA PHE A 308 -32.33 -11.86 -59.21
C PHE A 308 -33.52 -12.57 -59.88
N ILE A 309 -33.27 -13.45 -60.86
CA ILE A 309 -34.31 -14.28 -61.48
C ILE A 309 -34.90 -15.28 -60.45
N GLU A 310 -34.07 -15.89 -59.61
CA GLU A 310 -34.53 -16.72 -58.49
C GLU A 310 -35.37 -15.90 -57.51
N TYR A 311 -34.90 -14.72 -57.10
CA TYR A 311 -35.68 -13.79 -56.27
C TYR A 311 -37.04 -13.45 -56.89
N LEU A 312 -37.12 -13.19 -58.20
CA LEU A 312 -38.38 -12.94 -58.89
C LEU A 312 -39.31 -14.17 -58.85
N SER A 313 -38.78 -15.37 -59.14
CA SER A 313 -39.54 -16.62 -59.11
C SER A 313 -40.14 -16.92 -57.72
N VAL A 314 -39.37 -16.71 -56.65
CA VAL A 314 -39.81 -16.89 -55.25
C VAL A 314 -40.79 -15.79 -54.84
N SER A 315 -40.55 -14.55 -55.25
CA SER A 315 -41.43 -13.40 -54.95
C SER A 315 -42.80 -13.53 -55.61
N CYS A 316 -42.87 -14.07 -56.84
CA CYS A 316 -44.12 -14.36 -57.53
C CYS A 316 -44.90 -15.52 -56.87
N SER A 317 -44.22 -16.45 -56.18
CA SER A 317 -44.87 -17.55 -55.47
C SER A 317 -45.67 -17.11 -54.23
N HIS A 318 -45.27 -16.00 -53.59
CA HIS A 318 -45.77 -15.61 -52.26
C HIS A 318 -46.92 -14.58 -52.24
N HIS A 319 -47.44 -14.12 -53.38
CA HIS A 319 -48.45 -13.04 -53.42
C HIS A 319 -49.90 -13.45 -53.07
N HIS A 320 -50.13 -14.66 -52.56
CA HIS A 320 -51.47 -15.25 -52.39
C HIS A 320 -52.01 -15.42 -50.96
N HIS A 321 -51.47 -14.74 -49.93
CA HIS A 321 -52.14 -14.67 -48.62
C HIS A 321 -52.41 -13.26 -48.08
N SER A 322 -53.70 -12.99 -47.89
CA SER A 322 -54.33 -11.68 -47.68
C SER A 322 -54.31 -11.22 -46.21
N HIS A 323 -54.50 -9.91 -46.02
CA HIS A 323 -54.57 -9.22 -44.74
C HIS A 323 -55.63 -9.79 -43.76
N GLY A 324 -55.18 -10.21 -42.57
CA GLY A 324 -56.05 -10.52 -41.42
C GLY A 324 -55.88 -9.56 -40.25
N LYS A 325 -56.67 -8.48 -40.17
CA LYS A 325 -56.70 -7.58 -38.99
C LYS A 325 -57.46 -8.25 -37.82
N LYS A 326 -56.83 -8.39 -36.64
CA LYS A 326 -57.56 -8.49 -35.33
C LYS A 326 -56.93 -7.62 -34.23
N LYS A 327 -57.78 -7.15 -33.31
CA LYS A 327 -57.53 -6.05 -32.36
C LYS A 327 -56.92 -6.49 -31.02
N LYS A 328 -56.17 -5.55 -30.42
CA LYS A 328 -55.87 -5.34 -28.97
C LYS A 328 -56.77 -6.09 -27.95
N LYS A 329 -56.13 -6.65 -26.90
CA LYS A 329 -56.31 -6.19 -25.50
C LYS A 329 -55.20 -6.65 -24.52
N THR A 330 -54.40 -5.67 -24.10
CA THR A 330 -54.06 -5.33 -22.69
C THR A 330 -53.69 -6.40 -21.65
N LYS A 331 -52.48 -6.26 -21.08
CA LYS A 331 -52.29 -6.00 -19.62
C LYS A 331 -51.11 -5.04 -19.40
N ARG A 332 -51.29 -4.08 -18.48
CA ARG A 332 -50.21 -3.28 -17.85
C ARG A 332 -49.58 -4.17 -16.74
N LEU A 333 -48.33 -3.98 -16.31
CA LEU A 333 -47.85 -2.86 -15.49
C LEU A 333 -46.35 -2.57 -15.67
N SER A 334 -45.98 -1.32 -15.33
CA SER A 334 -44.63 -0.71 -15.25
C SER A 334 -44.09 -0.88 -13.80
N PRO A 335 -43.03 -0.19 -13.29
CA PRO A 335 -42.04 0.72 -13.91
C PRO A 335 -40.54 0.64 -13.43
N ARG A 336 -39.61 1.10 -14.29
CA ARG A 336 -38.46 2.05 -13.98
C ARG A 336 -37.32 1.64 -13.02
N ASP A 337 -36.16 2.29 -12.95
CA ASP A 337 -35.42 3.39 -13.67
C ASP A 337 -33.90 3.19 -13.32
N ASP A 338 -32.86 3.78 -13.91
CA ASP A 338 -32.59 4.50 -15.18
C ASP A 338 -31.08 4.28 -15.50
N ALA A 339 -30.62 4.22 -16.76
CA ALA A 339 -30.05 5.33 -17.55
C ALA A 339 -28.96 6.20 -16.89
N HIS A 340 -27.76 6.23 -17.50
CA HIS A 340 -27.26 7.41 -18.25
C HIS A 340 -25.86 7.15 -18.86
N ASP A 341 -25.75 7.18 -20.19
CA ASP A 341 -24.47 7.32 -20.93
C ASP A 341 -24.65 8.35 -22.07
N ARG A 342 -23.58 9.10 -22.36
CA ARG A 342 -23.39 10.06 -23.48
C ARG A 342 -24.24 11.35 -23.40
N VAL A 343 -23.87 12.46 -24.04
CA VAL A 343 -22.95 12.69 -25.18
C VAL A 343 -22.21 14.03 -25.03
N SER A 344 -20.95 14.12 -25.51
CA SER A 344 -20.53 15.09 -26.56
C SER A 344 -19.12 15.65 -26.42
N ARG A 345 -18.33 15.53 -27.50
CA ARG A 345 -17.11 16.30 -27.75
C ARG A 345 -17.46 17.59 -28.48
N LYS A 346 -16.98 18.76 -28.03
CA LYS A 346 -16.86 19.94 -28.89
C LYS A 346 -15.60 20.73 -28.59
N LYS A 347 -14.97 21.28 -29.63
CA LYS A 347 -13.63 21.86 -29.65
C LYS A 347 -13.71 23.28 -30.21
N LYS A 348 -13.39 24.32 -29.43
CA LYS A 348 -13.04 25.65 -29.96
C LYS A 348 -12.23 26.51 -28.96
N LYS A 349 -11.77 27.66 -29.43
CA LYS A 349 -10.57 28.41 -29.02
C LYS A 349 -10.86 29.70 -28.23
N LYS A 350 -9.98 29.99 -27.25
CA LYS A 350 -9.29 31.28 -26.96
C LYS A 350 -10.07 32.46 -26.30
N GLU A 351 -9.29 33.22 -25.51
CA GLU A 351 -9.51 34.57 -24.92
C GLU A 351 -10.29 34.63 -23.59
N LYS A 352 -10.11 35.57 -22.66
CA LYS A 352 -8.97 36.37 -22.08
C LYS A 352 -9.62 37.54 -21.30
N SER A 353 -9.80 37.42 -19.97
CA SER A 353 -9.94 38.56 -19.02
C SER A 353 -10.20 38.04 -17.57
N THR A 354 -9.31 38.31 -16.61
CA THR A 354 -9.42 39.28 -15.47
C THR A 354 -10.38 38.96 -14.31
N SER A 355 -9.82 38.51 -13.17
CA SER A 355 -10.18 38.81 -11.76
C SER A 355 -9.10 38.12 -10.90
N SER A 356 -8.19 38.81 -10.21
CA SER A 356 -8.29 39.53 -8.93
C SER A 356 -8.36 38.61 -7.69
N ASP A 357 -7.61 39.04 -6.67
CA ASP A 357 -7.58 38.63 -5.26
C ASP A 357 -6.82 37.33 -4.93
N GLU A 358 -5.55 37.45 -4.50
CA GLU A 358 -5.02 37.44 -3.11
C GLU A 358 -4.46 36.02 -2.78
N GLU A 359 -3.39 35.80 -2.01
CA GLU A 359 -2.76 36.59 -0.94
C GLU A 359 -1.20 36.38 -0.87
N PHE A 360 -0.53 37.02 0.09
CA PHE A 360 0.93 37.23 0.20
C PHE A 360 1.83 35.99 0.44
N GLU A 361 2.96 35.93 -0.28
CA GLU A 361 4.16 35.16 0.11
C GLU A 361 5.33 36.13 0.37
N LYS A 362 5.75 36.30 1.64
CA LYS A 362 6.80 37.24 2.06
C LYS A 362 7.93 36.55 2.83
N LYS A 363 8.93 36.07 2.08
CA LYS A 363 10.23 35.60 2.58
C LYS A 363 10.85 36.59 3.58
N ARG A 364 11.16 36.13 4.80
CA ARG A 364 12.04 36.84 5.76
C ARG A 364 13.25 35.99 6.12
N LYS A 365 14.44 36.49 5.75
CA LYS A 365 15.74 35.97 6.20
C LYS A 365 15.95 36.34 7.68
N ARG A 366 16.50 35.44 8.49
CA ARG A 366 17.19 35.76 9.75
C ARG A 366 18.54 35.03 9.81
N LYS A 367 19.49 35.66 10.51
CA LYS A 367 20.89 35.22 10.67
C LYS A 367 21.01 34.17 11.80
N PRO A 368 22.08 33.36 11.83
CA PRO A 368 22.28 32.36 12.87
C PRO A 368 22.82 32.99 14.16
N GLU A 369 22.38 32.47 15.30
CA GLU A 369 23.07 32.67 16.58
C GLU A 369 24.00 31.49 16.87
N LYS A 370 25.06 31.78 17.63
CA LYS A 370 26.02 30.80 18.10
C LYS A 370 25.48 30.20 19.39
N ASP A 371 25.62 28.89 19.56
CA ASP A 371 25.80 28.34 20.90
C ASP A 371 26.96 27.36 20.91
N ALA A 372 27.72 27.40 22.00
CA ALA A 372 29.00 26.71 22.10
C ALA A 372 28.83 25.28 22.62
N SER A 373 29.70 24.41 22.14
CA SER A 373 29.90 23.07 22.65
C SER A 373 30.14 23.04 24.16
N ASN A 374 29.51 22.09 24.84
CA ASN A 374 30.25 21.32 25.84
C ASN A 374 29.86 19.85 25.76
N MET A 375 30.79 19.02 25.26
CA MET A 375 30.73 17.58 25.39
C MET A 375 31.45 17.20 26.67
N SER A 376 30.81 16.43 27.54
CA SER A 376 31.53 15.51 28.42
C SER A 376 30.70 14.27 28.61
N SER A 377 31.32 13.12 28.36
CA SER A 377 30.87 11.82 28.81
C SER A 377 30.71 11.82 30.33
N ASP A 378 29.66 11.17 30.84
CA ASP A 378 29.88 9.83 31.40
C ASP A 378 28.60 8.99 31.36
N ALA A 379 28.77 7.67 31.36
CA ALA A 379 27.67 6.71 31.32
C ALA A 379 27.78 5.71 32.48
N GLU A 380 27.36 6.12 33.68
CA GLU A 380 27.25 5.19 34.81
C GLU A 380 26.15 5.57 35.81
N SER A 381 25.28 4.60 36.12
CA SER A 381 24.23 4.62 37.16
C SER A 381 23.14 5.71 37.07
N GLY A 382 21.89 5.27 36.99
CA GLY A 382 20.71 6.12 37.17
C GLY A 382 20.40 6.46 38.63
N GLU A 383 21.40 6.82 39.44
CA GLU A 383 21.15 7.27 40.82
C GLU A 383 20.62 8.71 40.83
N ILE A 384 19.38 8.90 41.27
CA ILE A 384 18.77 10.23 41.45
C ILE A 384 19.63 11.05 42.42
N SER A 385 19.99 12.28 42.01
CA SER A 385 20.84 13.16 42.82
C SER A 385 20.17 13.50 44.17
N GLU A 386 20.98 13.60 45.24
CA GLU A 386 20.55 14.06 46.56
C GLU A 386 19.81 15.41 46.50
N GLY A 387 20.27 16.32 45.63
CA GLY A 387 19.63 17.61 45.37
C GLY A 387 18.32 17.54 44.57
N GLU A 388 17.95 16.38 44.03
CA GLU A 388 16.65 16.12 43.37
C GLU A 388 15.67 15.40 44.32
N LEU A 389 16.17 14.49 45.17
CA LEU A 389 15.42 13.91 46.30
C LEU A 389 14.89 15.02 47.24
N GLU A 390 15.75 15.97 47.62
CA GLU A 390 15.38 17.15 48.44
C GLU A 390 14.29 18.01 47.78
N ARG A 391 14.28 18.11 46.44
CA ARG A 391 13.24 18.83 45.68
C ARG A 391 11.91 18.08 45.66
N LYS A 392 11.93 16.74 45.55
CA LYS A 392 10.73 15.89 45.63
C LYS A 392 10.09 15.99 47.02
N ARG A 393 10.86 15.80 48.10
CA ARG A 393 10.40 15.97 49.50
C ARG A 393 9.70 17.32 49.71
N ARG A 394 10.29 18.41 49.24
CA ARG A 394 9.70 19.76 49.31
C ARG A 394 8.41 19.97 48.50
N ARG A 395 8.12 19.14 47.49
CA ARG A 395 6.80 19.14 46.80
C ARG A 395 5.76 18.39 47.62
N ILE A 396 6.08 17.17 48.06
CA ILE A 396 5.18 16.35 48.87
C ILE A 396 4.77 17.09 50.16
N LEU A 397 5.72 17.70 50.87
CA LEU A 397 5.45 18.54 52.04
C LEU A 397 4.58 19.78 51.74
N LYS A 398 4.55 20.28 50.50
CA LYS A 398 3.66 21.39 50.09
C LYS A 398 2.27 20.90 49.71
N GLU A 399 2.14 19.68 49.20
CA GLU A 399 0.84 19.07 48.84
C GLU A 399 0.11 18.59 50.10
N LEU A 400 0.81 17.96 51.04
CA LEU A 400 0.26 17.60 52.35
C LEU A 400 -0.22 18.84 53.13
N LYS A 401 0.54 19.96 53.09
CA LYS A 401 0.13 21.26 53.67
C LYS A 401 -0.97 22.00 52.90
N LYS A 402 -1.47 21.46 51.79
CA LYS A 402 -2.65 21.96 51.06
C LYS A 402 -3.90 21.10 51.29
N GLN A 403 -3.76 19.93 51.91
CA GLN A 403 -4.85 18.99 52.19
C GLN A 403 -5.25 18.96 53.68
N ALA A 404 -4.51 19.71 54.51
CA ALA A 404 -4.84 20.05 55.90
C ALA A 404 -5.11 21.56 56.01
#